data_AF-A0A9E5NL12-F1
#
_entry.id   AF-A0A9E5NL12-F1
#
_cell.length_a   1.000
_cell.length_b   1.000
_cell.length_c   1.000
_cell.angle_alpha   90.00
_cell.angle_beta   90.00
_cell.angle_gamma   90.00
#
_symmetry.space_group_name_H-M   'P 1'
#
loop_
_entity.id
_entity.type
_entity.pdbx_description
1 polymer ?
#
loop_
_entity_poly.entity_id
_entity_poly.type
_entity_poly.pdbx_seq_one_letter_code
_entity_poly.pdbx_strand_id
1 'polypeptide(L)'
;MGKRVWLTILIGGVILIALVGFTLFRLYTSPASKTGIAIANESDAQAIFVIESDFRDGRLSVSPGGVREFDVYQGFNVPSQFSISISDESGKMLFDGQLSPGLGCWSYFTWDGAQLEYEFTSICV
;
A
#
# COMPACT_ATOMS: atom_id res chain seq x y z
N MET A 1 28.72 6.08 -52.07
CA MET A 1 28.49 6.49 -50.67
C MET A 1 26.98 6.39 -50.42
N GLY A 2 26.50 5.54 -49.53
CA GLY A 2 25.03 5.39 -49.32
C GLY A 2 24.62 4.28 -48.37
N LYS A 3 25.43 3.21 -48.26
CA LYS A 3 25.17 2.09 -47.32
C LYS A 3 25.43 2.40 -45.85
N ARG A 4 26.26 3.40 -45.53
CA ARG A 4 26.65 3.73 -44.15
C ARG A 4 25.60 4.56 -43.39
N VAL A 5 24.79 5.36 -44.09
CA VAL A 5 23.77 6.24 -43.47
C VAL A 5 22.50 5.46 -43.12
N TRP A 6 22.11 4.50 -43.95
CA TRP A 6 20.96 3.63 -43.70
C TRP A 6 21.15 2.70 -42.50
N LEU A 7 22.38 2.23 -42.26
CA LEU A 7 22.68 1.32 -41.16
C LEU A 7 22.58 2.01 -39.79
N THR A 8 23.02 3.26 -39.67
CA THR A 8 22.93 4.03 -38.42
C THR A 8 21.50 4.40 -38.05
N ILE A 9 20.65 4.69 -39.04
CA ILE A 9 19.22 5.01 -38.81
C ILE A 9 18.46 3.77 -38.34
N LEU A 10 18.73 2.60 -38.92
CA LEU A 10 18.14 1.33 -38.49
C LEU A 10 18.56 0.97 -37.06
N ILE A 11 19.84 1.08 -36.73
CA ILE A 11 20.34 0.78 -35.38
C ILE A 11 19.77 1.77 -34.35
N GLY A 12 19.77 3.07 -34.66
CA GLY A 12 19.20 4.11 -33.78
C GLY A 12 17.70 3.94 -33.53
N GLY A 13 16.92 3.60 -34.57
CA GLY A 13 15.49 3.35 -34.44
C GLY A 13 15.15 2.11 -33.61
N VAL A 14 15.91 1.01 -33.79
CA VAL A 14 15.72 -0.22 -33.00
C VAL A 14 16.10 0.00 -31.53
N ILE A 15 17.15 0.77 -31.24
CA ILE A 15 17.55 1.12 -29.87
C ILE A 15 16.48 2.01 -29.21
N LEU A 16 15.93 2.98 -29.93
CA LEU A 16 14.89 3.87 -29.38
C LEU A 16 13.60 3.09 -29.04
N ILE A 17 13.17 2.18 -29.92
CA ILE A 17 12.01 1.31 -29.71
C ILE A 17 12.26 0.33 -28.56
N ALA A 18 13.48 -0.22 -28.44
CA ALA A 18 13.85 -1.08 -27.33
C ALA A 18 13.87 -0.32 -25.99
N LEU A 19 14.35 0.92 -25.96
CA LEU A 19 14.35 1.75 -24.76
C LEU A 19 12.92 2.14 -24.33
N VAL A 20 12.08 2.56 -25.28
CA VAL A 20 10.66 2.87 -25.02
C VAL A 20 9.88 1.62 -24.62
N GLY A 21 10.14 0.49 -25.29
CA GLY A 21 9.56 -0.81 -24.94
C GLY A 21 10.01 -1.28 -23.56
N PHE A 22 11.28 -1.06 -23.20
CA PHE A 22 11.82 -1.43 -21.88
C PHE A 22 11.30 -0.53 -20.76
N THR A 23 11.15 0.79 -20.99
CA THR A 23 10.53 1.69 -20.00
C THR A 23 9.05 1.39 -19.81
N LEU A 24 8.31 1.14 -20.90
CA LEU A 24 6.91 0.72 -20.83
C LEU A 24 6.75 -0.66 -20.18
N PHE A 25 7.63 -1.61 -20.48
CA PHE A 25 7.65 -2.93 -19.83
C PHE A 25 7.95 -2.80 -18.32
N ARG A 26 8.91 -1.96 -17.92
CA ARG A 26 9.18 -1.65 -16.50
C ARG A 26 7.99 -1.01 -15.79
N LEU A 27 7.25 -0.13 -16.46
CA LEU A 27 6.00 0.46 -15.95
C LEU A 27 4.87 -0.57 -15.85
N TYR A 28 4.86 -1.59 -16.71
CA TYR A 28 3.79 -2.59 -16.78
C TYR A 28 4.06 -3.83 -15.92
N THR A 29 5.33 -4.15 -15.65
CA THR A 29 5.75 -5.35 -14.92
C THR A 29 6.57 -5.04 -13.68
N SER A 30 6.41 -3.86 -13.06
CA SER A 30 6.80 -3.73 -11.66
C SER A 30 6.04 -4.82 -10.89
N PRO A 31 6.73 -5.69 -10.13
CA PRO A 31 6.03 -6.71 -9.36
C PRO A 31 4.98 -6.01 -8.51
N ALA A 32 3.75 -6.49 -8.61
CA ALA A 32 2.66 -6.10 -7.74
C ALA A 32 3.07 -6.36 -6.29
N SER A 33 3.71 -5.37 -5.64
CA SER A 33 4.06 -5.46 -4.23
C SER A 33 2.76 -5.62 -3.44
N LYS A 34 2.69 -6.65 -2.59
CA LYS A 34 1.58 -6.83 -1.67
C LYS A 34 1.73 -5.78 -0.58
N THR A 35 0.68 -5.02 -0.33
CA THR A 35 0.70 -3.91 0.62
C THR A 35 -0.49 -3.98 1.55
N GLY A 36 -0.34 -3.39 2.73
CA GLY A 36 -1.36 -3.42 3.73
C GLY A 36 -1.00 -2.61 4.95
N ILE A 37 -1.88 -2.65 5.94
CA ILE A 37 -1.62 -2.13 7.27
C ILE A 37 -1.72 -3.26 8.28
N ALA A 38 -0.78 -3.28 9.22
CA ALA A 38 -0.84 -4.10 10.41
C ALA A 38 -1.20 -3.19 11.59
N ILE A 39 -2.16 -3.61 12.40
CA ILE A 39 -2.61 -2.84 13.56
C ILE A 39 -2.52 -3.74 14.79
N ALA A 40 -1.77 -3.26 15.78
CA ALA A 40 -1.72 -3.82 17.11
C ALA A 40 -2.68 -3.08 18.04
N ASN A 41 -3.35 -3.83 18.92
CA ASN A 41 -4.17 -3.28 19.97
C ASN A 41 -3.45 -3.43 21.31
N GLU A 42 -2.89 -2.35 21.81
CA GLU A 42 -2.20 -2.27 23.10
C GLU A 42 -3.14 -1.83 24.23
N SER A 43 -4.40 -1.52 23.91
CA SER A 43 -5.41 -1.22 24.93
C SER A 43 -5.90 -2.49 25.64
N ASP A 44 -6.49 -2.28 26.82
CA ASP A 44 -7.09 -3.36 27.62
C ASP A 44 -8.45 -3.86 27.09
N ALA A 45 -8.98 -3.25 26.01
CA ALA A 45 -10.29 -3.56 25.47
C ALA A 45 -10.22 -4.04 24.02
N GLN A 46 -11.19 -4.82 23.56
CA GLN A 46 -11.29 -5.16 22.15
C GLN A 46 -11.60 -3.90 21.32
N ALA A 47 -10.88 -3.75 20.21
CA ALA A 47 -11.10 -2.69 19.24
C ALA A 47 -11.56 -3.26 17.89
N ILE A 48 -12.54 -2.58 17.31
CA ILE A 48 -13.09 -2.88 15.98
C ILE A 48 -12.63 -1.76 15.04
N PHE A 49 -11.85 -2.13 14.04
CA PHE A 49 -11.33 -1.23 13.02
C PHE A 49 -12.13 -1.44 11.73
N VAL A 50 -12.74 -0.38 11.22
CA VAL A 50 -13.34 -0.36 9.89
C VAL A 50 -12.41 0.46 9.01
N ILE A 51 -11.90 -0.18 7.97
CA ILE A 51 -10.92 0.38 7.04
C ILE A 51 -11.61 0.52 5.70
N GLU A 52 -11.62 1.72 5.16
CA GLU A 52 -12.20 2.03 3.86
C GLU A 52 -11.12 2.58 2.94
N SER A 53 -11.08 2.07 1.70
CA SER A 53 -10.14 2.54 0.69
C SER A 53 -10.70 2.36 -0.72
N ASP A 54 -10.14 3.10 -1.67
CA ASP A 54 -10.54 3.03 -3.09
C ASP A 54 -10.40 1.62 -3.71
N PHE A 55 -9.68 0.71 -3.07
CA PHE A 55 -9.37 -0.62 -3.59
C PHE A 55 -10.07 -1.74 -2.83
N ARG A 56 -10.29 -1.57 -1.53
CA ARG A 56 -10.90 -2.57 -0.66
C ARG A 56 -11.34 -1.97 0.67
N ASP A 57 -12.50 -2.41 1.14
CA ASP A 57 -12.96 -2.18 2.50
C ASP A 57 -12.74 -3.41 3.37
N GLY A 58 -12.52 -3.19 4.66
CA GLY A 58 -12.21 -4.22 5.63
C GLY A 58 -12.73 -3.91 7.02
N ARG A 59 -12.97 -4.98 7.79
CA ARG A 59 -13.28 -4.89 9.21
C ARG A 59 -12.38 -5.84 9.98
N LEU A 60 -11.60 -5.30 10.91
CA LEU A 60 -10.75 -6.06 11.82
C LEU A 60 -11.31 -5.99 13.24
N SER A 61 -11.37 -7.13 13.91
CA SER A 61 -11.61 -7.22 15.34
C SER A 61 -10.30 -7.68 15.98
N VAL A 62 -9.71 -6.82 16.82
CA VAL A 62 -8.39 -7.04 17.43
C VAL A 62 -8.57 -7.10 18.93
N SER A 63 -8.33 -8.29 19.50
CA SER A 63 -8.32 -8.49 20.96
C SER A 63 -7.18 -7.70 21.62
N PRO A 64 -7.27 -7.42 22.93
CA PRO A 64 -6.17 -6.83 23.70
C PRO A 64 -4.85 -7.60 23.51
N GLY A 65 -3.76 -6.88 23.28
CA GLY A 65 -2.43 -7.43 22.97
C GLY A 65 -2.32 -8.13 21.60
N GLY A 66 -3.37 -8.08 20.78
CA GLY A 66 -3.43 -8.75 19.48
C GLY A 66 -2.93 -7.87 18.34
N VAL A 67 -2.56 -8.52 17.24
CA VAL A 67 -2.22 -7.87 15.96
C VAL A 67 -3.08 -8.47 14.85
N ARG A 68 -3.56 -7.60 13.95
CA ARG A 68 -4.26 -8.02 12.72
C ARG A 68 -3.76 -7.22 11.53
N GLU A 69 -3.85 -7.86 10.38
CA GLU A 69 -3.39 -7.34 9.10
C GLU A 69 -4.56 -7.11 8.16
N PHE A 70 -4.48 -6.03 7.39
CA PHE A 70 -5.38 -5.72 6.30
C PHE A 70 -4.59 -5.60 4.99
N ASP A 71 -4.84 -6.54 4.08
CA ASP A 71 -4.23 -6.61 2.76
C ASP A 71 -5.03 -5.83 1.70
N VAL A 72 -4.33 -5.03 0.91
CA VAL A 72 -4.85 -4.48 -0.36
C VAL A 72 -4.62 -5.50 -1.49
N TYR A 73 -5.48 -5.49 -2.51
CA TYR A 73 -5.34 -6.38 -3.68
C TYR A 73 -4.00 -6.23 -4.38
N GLN A 74 -3.41 -7.35 -4.80
CA GLN A 74 -2.20 -7.37 -5.63
C GLN A 74 -2.45 -6.66 -6.97
N GLY A 75 -1.48 -5.86 -7.40
CA GLY A 75 -1.47 -5.22 -8.73
C GLY A 75 -1.99 -3.80 -8.74
N PHE A 76 -2.37 -3.26 -7.58
CA PHE A 76 -2.81 -1.88 -7.43
C PHE A 76 -1.74 -1.05 -6.72
N ASN A 77 -1.52 0.16 -7.21
CA ASN A 77 -0.79 1.17 -6.45
C ASN A 77 -1.69 1.61 -5.29
N VAL A 78 -1.25 1.29 -4.08
CA VAL A 78 -1.90 1.63 -2.81
C VAL A 78 -2.28 3.10 -2.78
N PRO A 79 -3.45 3.46 -2.24
CA PRO A 79 -3.76 4.85 -2.08
C PRO A 79 -2.76 5.44 -1.08
N SER A 80 -2.42 6.71 -1.28
CA SER A 80 -1.64 7.43 -0.29
C SER A 80 -2.36 7.52 1.06
N GLN A 81 -3.67 7.25 1.10
CA GLN A 81 -4.53 7.44 2.26
C GLN A 81 -5.56 6.29 2.41
N PHE A 82 -5.80 5.89 3.66
CA PHE A 82 -6.87 4.97 4.06
C PHE A 82 -7.76 5.70 5.05
N SER A 83 -9.07 5.65 4.87
CA SER A 83 -9.99 6.09 5.92
C SER A 83 -10.10 4.96 6.96
N ILE A 84 -9.98 5.30 8.24
CA ILE A 84 -10.11 4.33 9.32
C ILE A 84 -11.00 4.90 10.42
N SER A 85 -11.97 4.10 10.84
CA SER A 85 -12.72 4.34 12.06
C SER A 85 -12.52 3.19 13.04
N ILE A 86 -12.40 3.54 14.32
CA ILE A 86 -12.18 2.60 15.41
C ILE A 86 -13.36 2.72 16.37
N SER A 87 -13.93 1.59 16.75
CA SER A 87 -15.03 1.52 17.71
C SER A 87 -14.77 0.46 18.78
N ASP A 88 -15.38 0.64 19.94
CA ASP A 88 -15.44 -0.41 20.95
C ASP A 88 -16.50 -1.48 20.59
N GLU A 89 -16.58 -2.55 21.38
CA GLU A 89 -17.56 -3.63 21.20
C GLU A 89 -19.03 -3.15 21.26
N SER A 90 -19.30 -2.00 21.88
CA SER A 90 -20.64 -1.41 21.94
C SER A 90 -20.99 -0.58 20.69
N GLY A 91 -20.04 -0.41 19.77
CA GLY A 91 -20.18 0.40 18.56
C GLY A 91 -19.94 1.89 18.79
N LYS A 92 -19.44 2.29 19.95
CA LYS A 92 -19.06 3.68 20.20
C LYS A 92 -17.78 3.98 19.44
N MET A 93 -17.82 5.02 18.61
CA MET A 93 -16.65 5.49 17.88
C MET A 93 -15.63 6.12 18.86
N LEU A 94 -14.39 5.64 18.77
CA LEU A 94 -13.25 6.10 19.56
C LEU A 94 -12.29 6.94 18.72
N PHE A 95 -12.19 6.63 17.43
CA PHE A 95 -11.33 7.31 16.49
C PHE A 95 -11.98 7.32 15.10
N ASP A 96 -11.76 8.40 14.37
CA ASP A 96 -12.06 8.52 12.95
C ASP A 96 -10.99 9.40 12.31
N GLY A 97 -10.38 8.92 11.23
CA GLY A 97 -9.25 9.61 10.63
C GLY A 97 -8.72 8.94 9.38
N GLN A 98 -7.56 9.44 8.94
CA GLN A 98 -6.89 8.93 7.75
C GLN A 98 -5.48 8.46 8.08
N LEU A 99 -5.08 7.34 7.48
CA LEU A 99 -3.73 6.79 7.56
C LEU A 99 -3.04 6.97 6.23
N SER A 100 -1.79 7.43 6.27
CA SER A 100 -0.97 7.64 5.08
C SER A 100 0.28 6.75 5.11
N PRO A 101 0.16 5.45 4.82
CA PRO A 101 1.26 4.49 4.97
C PRO A 101 2.41 4.67 3.94
N GLY A 102 2.23 5.54 2.94
CA GLY A 102 3.19 5.72 1.86
C GLY A 102 3.03 4.68 0.75
N LEU A 103 3.73 4.89 -0.36
CA LEU A 103 3.58 4.06 -1.55
C LEU A 103 4.37 2.76 -1.44
N GLY A 104 3.69 1.63 -1.67
CA GLY A 104 4.32 0.37 -2.09
C GLY A 104 4.80 -0.58 -0.98
N CYS A 105 4.58 -0.28 0.31
CA CYS A 105 5.08 -1.11 1.42
C CYS A 105 4.07 -1.19 2.58
N TRP A 106 4.29 -2.14 3.49
CA TRP A 106 3.47 -2.32 4.69
C TRP A 106 3.75 -1.28 5.76
N SER A 107 2.70 -0.80 6.41
CA SER A 107 2.81 0.07 7.59
C SER A 107 2.25 -0.61 8.83
N TYR A 108 2.88 -0.30 9.96
CA TYR A 108 2.50 -0.82 11.26
C TYR A 108 2.01 0.32 12.16
N PHE A 109 0.87 0.10 12.80
CA PHE A 109 0.22 1.03 13.71
C PHE A 109 -0.09 0.37 15.04
N THR A 110 -0.02 1.14 16.12
CA THR A 110 -0.42 0.73 17.47
C THR A 110 -1.61 1.55 17.92
N TRP A 111 -2.58 0.89 18.55
CA TRP A 111 -3.74 1.51 19.16
C TRP A 111 -3.68 1.34 20.68
N ASP A 112 -3.54 2.44 21.41
CA ASP A 112 -3.42 2.43 22.88
C ASP A 112 -4.78 2.57 23.62
N GLY A 113 -5.87 2.76 22.86
CA GLY A 113 -7.21 3.01 23.41
C GLY A 113 -7.69 4.46 23.26
N ALA A 114 -6.79 5.38 22.91
CA ALA A 114 -7.09 6.79 22.72
C ALA A 114 -6.50 7.35 21.41
N GLN A 115 -5.33 6.88 21.02
CA GLN A 115 -4.57 7.34 19.87
C GLN A 115 -4.09 6.17 19.03
N LEU A 116 -3.99 6.42 17.74
CA LEU A 116 -3.38 5.51 16.79
C LEU A 116 -2.00 6.06 16.43
N GLU A 117 -0.95 5.38 16.88
CA GLU A 117 0.43 5.77 16.65
C GLU A 117 1.03 5.00 15.46
N TYR A 118 1.91 5.68 14.73
CA TYR A 118 2.62 5.11 13.59
C TYR A 118 4.04 4.76 14.02
N GLU A 119 4.39 3.47 14.03
CA GLU A 119 5.67 3.02 14.59
C GLU A 119 6.78 2.79 13.56
N PHE A 120 6.48 2.41 12.31
CA PHE A 120 7.55 2.14 11.33
C PHE A 120 7.17 2.36 9.88
N THR A 121 8.14 2.93 9.14
CA THR A 121 8.09 3.14 7.69
C THR A 121 8.54 1.89 6.94
N SER A 122 7.54 1.23 6.36
CA SER A 122 7.63 0.36 5.18
C SER A 122 8.45 -0.93 5.35
N ILE A 123 7.76 -2.07 5.51
CA ILE A 123 8.31 -3.36 5.09
C ILE A 123 7.88 -3.60 3.64
N CYS A 124 8.83 -3.48 2.72
CA CYS A 124 8.60 -3.79 1.31
C CYS A 124 8.96 -5.26 1.10
N VAL A 125 7.96 -6.12 0.86
CA VAL A 125 8.14 -7.57 0.66
C VAL A 125 8.09 -7.90 -0.83
#